data_AF-A0A966PA34-F1
#
_entry.id   AF-A0A966PA34-F1
#
_cell.length_a   1.000
_cell.length_b   1.000
_cell.length_c   1.000
_cell.angle_alpha   90.00
_cell.angle_beta   90.00
_cell.angle_gamma   90.00
#
_symmetry.space_group_name_H-M   'P 1'
#
loop_
_entity.id
_entity.type
_entity.pdbx_description
1 polymer ?
#
loop_
_entity_poly.entity_id
_entity_poly.type
_entity_poly.pdbx_seq_one_letter_code
_entity_poly.pdbx_strand_id
1 'polypeptide(L)'
;MELTATQWSAVYNVLSFGLISMLATTVYTLVSTNRVLPKYRNALVLSSMVTFIAGYHYIRIFDSFHSASMVEGAVGKVVTAGHPDAFNEGYRYV
;
A
#
# COMPACT_ATOMS: atom_id res chain seq x y z
N MET A 1 -10.39 -9.71 -15.36
CA MET A 1 -8.99 -10.03 -15.76
C MET A 1 -8.57 -11.29 -15.02
N GLU A 2 -7.84 -12.21 -15.67
CA GLU A 2 -7.37 -13.44 -15.01
C GLU A 2 -5.85 -13.44 -14.85
N LEU A 3 -5.38 -13.83 -13.68
CA LEU A 3 -3.97 -13.92 -13.29
C LEU A 3 -3.59 -15.38 -13.04
N THR A 4 -2.39 -15.78 -13.45
CA THR A 4 -1.82 -17.04 -12.99
C THR A 4 -1.52 -16.97 -11.49
N ALA A 5 -1.44 -18.11 -10.81
CA ALA A 5 -1.14 -18.16 -9.37
C ALA A 5 0.15 -17.41 -9.00
N THR A 6 1.18 -17.52 -9.85
CA THR A 6 2.45 -16.81 -9.68
C THR A 6 2.29 -15.29 -9.85
N GLN A 7 1.53 -14.83 -10.84
CA GLN A 7 1.27 -13.41 -11.04
C GLN A 7 0.48 -12.81 -9.88
N TRP A 8 -0.57 -13.50 -9.42
CA TRP A 8 -1.36 -13.08 -8.27
C TRP A 8 -0.50 -12.99 -7.01
N SER A 9 0.30 -14.04 -6.73
CA SER A 9 1.20 -14.06 -5.56
C SER A 9 2.24 -12.96 -5.61
N ALA A 10 2.80 -12.68 -6.80
CA ALA A 10 3.76 -11.58 -6.97
C ALA A 10 3.14 -10.22 -6.63
N VAL A 11 1.95 -9.91 -7.17
CA VAL A 11 1.26 -8.64 -6.90
C VAL A 11 0.89 -8.53 -5.41
N TYR A 12 0.34 -9.60 -4.84
CA TYR A 12 -0.04 -9.64 -3.43
C TYR A 12 1.16 -9.37 -2.50
N ASN A 13 2.29 -10.04 -2.75
CA ASN A 13 3.50 -9.87 -1.95
C ASN A 13 4.14 -8.48 -2.13
N VAL A 14 4.12 -7.91 -3.34
CA VAL A 14 4.65 -6.55 -3.59
C VAL A 14 3.80 -5.49 -2.90
N LEU A 15 2.46 -5.61 -2.93
CA LEU A 15 1.58 -4.69 -2.22
C LEU A 15 1.78 -4.78 -0.69
N SER A 16 1.89 -6.00 -0.15
CA SER A 16 2.21 -6.24 1.27
C SER A 16 3.57 -5.64 1.66
N PHE A 17 4.58 -5.86 0.83
CA PHE A 17 5.92 -5.30 1.04
C PHE A 17 5.93 -3.77 1.00
N GLY A 18 5.22 -3.17 0.04
CA GLY A 18 5.07 -1.72 -0.06
C GLY A 18 4.41 -1.13 1.18
N LEU A 19 3.33 -1.75 1.66
CA LEU A 19 2.63 -1.34 2.89
C LEU A 19 3.58 -1.31 4.09
N ILE A 20 4.24 -2.43 4.39
CA ILE A 20 5.09 -2.52 5.57
C ILE A 20 6.31 -1.60 5.47
N SER A 21 6.84 -1.40 4.26
CA SER A 21 7.96 -0.48 4.01
C SER A 21 7.60 0.98 4.34
N MET A 22 6.39 1.43 3.98
CA MET A 22 5.93 2.78 4.27
C MET A 22 5.69 3.00 5.77
N LEU A 23 5.08 2.03 6.45
CA LEU A 23 4.88 2.09 7.90
C LEU A 23 6.20 2.05 8.67
N ALA A 24 7.13 1.19 8.29
CA ALA A 24 8.46 1.12 8.90
C ALA A 24 9.23 2.44 8.71
N THR A 25 9.16 3.03 7.50
CA THR A 25 9.81 4.31 7.21
C THR A 25 9.19 5.45 8.04
N THR A 26 7.87 5.45 8.22
CA THR A 26 7.16 6.42 9.08
C THR A 26 7.72 6.39 10.50
N VAL A 27 7.80 5.20 11.10
CA VAL A 27 8.31 5.03 12.48
C VAL A 27 9.78 5.41 12.56
N TYR A 28 10.59 4.95 11.61
CA TYR A 28 12.03 5.23 11.60
C TYR A 28 12.34 6.72 11.53
N THR A 29 11.64 7.45 10.65
CA THR A 29 11.86 8.90 10.47
C THR A 29 11.42 9.70 11.71
N LEU A 30 10.32 9.32 12.37
CA LEU A 30 9.92 9.92 13.65
C LEU A 30 10.96 9.69 14.75
N VAL A 31 11.36 8.44 14.96
CA VAL A 31 12.36 8.07 15.99
C VAL A 31 13.71 8.74 15.72
N SER A 32 14.08 8.91 14.45
CA SER A 32 15.36 9.49 14.05
C SER A 32 15.39 11.03 14.13
N THR A 33 14.28 11.70 14.44
CA THR A 33 14.19 13.18 14.52
C THR A 33 15.25 13.76 15.46
N ASN A 34 15.54 13.10 16.60
CA ASN A 34 16.54 13.59 17.55
C ASN A 34 18.00 13.29 17.16
N ARG A 35 18.22 12.49 16.10
CA ARG A 35 19.55 12.10 15.62
C ARG A 35 20.12 13.08 14.57
N VAL A 36 19.36 14.10 14.19
CA VAL A 36 19.78 15.14 13.23
C VAL A 36 19.83 16.52 13.88
N LEU A 37 20.61 17.42 13.29
CA LEU A 37 20.66 18.83 13.71
C LEU A 37 19.25 19.45 13.69
N PRO A 38 18.91 20.36 14.63
CA PRO A 38 17.57 20.93 14.76
C PRO A 38 16.99 21.48 13.46
N LYS A 39 17.82 22.10 12.62
CA LYS A 39 17.42 22.65 11.31
C LYS A 39 16.88 21.62 10.30
N TYR A 40 17.17 20.32 10.47
CA TYR A 40 16.72 19.26 9.57
C TYR A 40 15.53 18.45 10.09
N ARG A 41 15.11 18.67 11.35
CA ARG A 41 14.05 17.88 11.99
C ARG A 41 12.72 17.97 11.25
N ASN A 42 12.38 19.14 10.73
CA ASN A 42 11.15 19.34 9.97
C ASN A 42 11.10 18.48 8.71
N ALA A 43 12.25 18.21 8.07
CA ALA A 43 12.31 17.32 6.92
C ALA A 43 11.96 15.87 7.31
N LEU A 44 12.44 15.39 8.46
CA LEU A 44 12.11 14.04 8.95
C LEU A 44 10.63 13.91 9.34
N VAL A 45 10.06 14.92 9.99
CA VAL A 45 8.63 14.95 10.33
C VAL A 45 7.78 14.96 9.06
N LEU A 46 8.16 15.75 8.05
CA LEU A 46 7.49 15.75 6.75
C LEU A 46 7.58 14.38 6.06
N SER A 47 8.76 13.75 6.04
CA SER A 47 8.93 12.40 5.48
C SER A 47 8.07 11.36 6.20
N SER A 48 7.95 11.45 7.53
CA SER A 48 7.05 10.60 8.31
C SER A 48 5.59 10.80 7.89
N MET A 49 5.13 12.05 7.77
CA MET A 49 3.76 12.36 7.36
C MET A 49 3.45 11.79 5.96
N VAL A 50 4.35 11.99 4.99
CA VAL A 50 4.17 11.48 3.62
C VAL A 50 4.13 9.95 3.60
N THR A 51 5.05 9.30 4.32
CA THR A 51 5.10 7.82 4.37
C THR A 51 3.92 7.23 5.15
N PHE A 52 3.36 7.95 6.12
CA PHE A 52 2.15 7.53 6.83
C PHE A 52 0.92 7.56 5.91
N ILE A 53 0.75 8.66 5.16
CA ILE A 53 -0.30 8.80 4.15
C ILE A 53 -0.16 7.67 3.12
N ALA A 54 1.04 7.48 2.55
CA ALA A 54 1.31 6.38 1.62
C ALA A 54 0.98 5.01 2.22
N GLY A 55 1.32 4.78 3.49
CA GLY A 55 0.94 3.56 4.21
C GLY A 55 -0.57 3.33 4.22
N TYR A 56 -1.36 4.34 4.59
CA TYR A 56 -2.82 4.26 4.54
C TYR A 56 -3.35 3.91 3.13
N HIS A 57 -2.83 4.56 2.09
CA HIS A 57 -3.21 4.26 0.71
C HIS A 57 -2.85 2.82 0.31
N TYR A 58 -1.69 2.31 0.72
CA TYR A 58 -1.31 0.91 0.49
C TYR A 58 -2.21 -0.08 1.22
N ILE A 59 -2.72 0.23 2.42
CA ILE A 59 -3.74 -0.59 3.10
C ILE A 59 -4.98 -0.70 2.20
N ARG A 60 -5.50 0.44 1.73
CA ARG A 60 -6.71 0.49 0.90
C ARG A 60 -6.53 -0.23 -0.44
N ILE A 61 -5.36 -0.08 -1.07
CA ILE A 61 -5.02 -0.79 -2.32
C ILE A 61 -4.95 -2.29 -2.07
N PHE A 62 -4.31 -2.73 -0.99
CA PHE A 62 -4.17 -4.14 -0.65
C PHE A 62 -5.52 -4.80 -0.39
N ASP A 63 -6.36 -4.18 0.43
CA ASP A 63 -7.72 -4.66 0.71
C ASP A 63 -8.56 -4.71 -0.58
N SER A 64 -8.49 -3.66 -1.40
CA SER A 64 -9.22 -3.62 -2.67
C SER A 64 -8.75 -4.70 -3.65
N PHE A 65 -7.45 -4.98 -3.73
CA PHE A 65 -6.91 -6.05 -4.57
C PHE A 65 -7.31 -7.43 -4.04
N HIS A 66 -7.26 -7.63 -2.71
CA HIS A 66 -7.68 -8.87 -2.08
C HIS A 66 -9.17 -9.16 -2.37
N SER A 67 -10.06 -8.21 -2.09
CA SER A 67 -11.48 -8.33 -2.38
C SER A 67 -11.76 -8.58 -3.87
N ALA A 68 -11.10 -7.83 -4.76
CA ALA A 68 -11.29 -7.96 -6.20
C ALA A 68 -10.82 -9.30 -6.77
N SER A 69 -9.89 -10.00 -6.10
CA SER A 69 -9.25 -11.22 -6.59
C SER A 69 -9.78 -12.53 -5.98
N MET A 70 -10.73 -12.42 -5.04
CA MET A 70 -11.38 -13.55 -4.34
C MET A 70 -12.85 -13.75 -4.74
N VAL A 71 -13.36 -12.95 -5.69
CA VAL A 71 -14.74 -13.07 -6.18
C VAL A 71 -14.93 -14.43 -6.87
N GLU A 72 -16.02 -15.13 -6.55
CA GLU A 72 -16.37 -16.49 -7.04
C GLU A 72 -15.50 -17.66 -6.53
N GLY A 73 -14.68 -17.48 -5.48
CA GLY A 73 -13.95 -18.59 -4.85
C GLY A 73 -12.77 -19.14 -5.69
N ALA A 74 -12.46 -18.51 -6.82
CA ALA A 74 -11.31 -18.83 -7.66
C ALA A 74 -10.24 -17.73 -7.53
N VAL A 75 -9.14 -18.05 -6.86
CA VAL A 75 -7.97 -17.15 -6.75
C VAL A 75 -7.46 -16.80 -8.15
N GLY A 76 -7.29 -15.50 -8.42
CA GLY A 76 -6.68 -15.01 -9.66
C GLY A 76 -7.66 -14.38 -10.65
N LYS A 77 -8.96 -14.47 -10.44
CA LYS A 77 -9.94 -13.67 -11.21
C LYS A 77 -10.10 -12.30 -10.56
N VAL A 78 -9.46 -11.28 -11.14
CA VAL A 78 -9.55 -9.90 -10.69
C VAL A 78 -10.73 -9.22 -11.38
N VAL A 79 -11.66 -8.71 -10.58
CA VAL A 79 -12.76 -7.87 -11.05
C VAL A 79 -12.25 -6.44 -11.24
N THR A 80 -12.35 -5.93 -12.47
CA THR A 80 -11.71 -4.66 -12.87
C THR A 80 -12.71 -3.54 -13.17
N ALA A 81 -14.00 -3.84 -13.33
CA ALA A 81 -15.06 -2.84 -13.56
C ALA A 81 -16.45 -3.41 -13.30
N GLY A 82 -17.43 -2.55 -13.00
CA GLY A 82 -18.86 -2.89 -12.97
C GLY A 82 -19.34 -3.67 -11.75
N HIS A 83 -18.49 -3.90 -10.75
CA HIS A 83 -18.81 -4.57 -9.50
C HIS A 83 -18.40 -3.70 -8.30
N PRO A 84 -19.14 -3.71 -7.17
CA PRO A 84 -18.77 -2.96 -5.96
C PRO A 84 -17.36 -3.29 -5.43
N ASP A 85 -16.94 -4.55 -5.60
CA ASP A 85 -15.60 -5.03 -5.20
C ASP A 85 -14.55 -4.94 -6.30
N ALA A 86 -14.79 -4.17 -7.36
CA ALA A 86 -13.78 -3.95 -8.39
C ALA A 86 -12.53 -3.28 -7.80
N PHE A 87 -11.37 -3.67 -8.33
CA PHE A 87 -10.10 -3.07 -7.90
C PHE A 87 -10.10 -1.55 -8.14
N ASN A 88 -9.81 -0.79 -7.09
CA ASN A 88 -9.85 0.67 -7.12
C ASN A 88 -8.45 1.27 -7.17
N GLU A 89 -8.05 1.71 -8.36
CA GLU A 89 -6.77 2.39 -8.59
C GLU A 89 -6.73 3.82 -8.03
N GLY A 90 -7.89 4.40 -7.75
CA GLY A 90 -8.04 5.77 -7.23
C GLY A 90 -7.29 6.00 -5.92
N TYR A 91 -7.13 4.97 -5.09
CA TYR A 91 -6.35 5.08 -3.85
C TYR A 91 -4.88 5.43 -4.08
N ARG A 92 -4.33 5.30 -5.30
CA ARG A 92 -2.97 5.76 -5.59
C ARG A 92 -2.87 7.27 -5.82
N TYR A 93 -3.96 7.90 -6.25
CA TYR A 93 -3.96 9.27 -6.78
C TYR A 93 -4.41 10.34 -5.78
N VAL A 94 -4.96 9.90 -4.65
CA VAL A 94 -5.38 10.74 -3.51
C VAL A 94 -4.32 10.61 -2.42
#